data_AF-A0A1A8CIS1-F1
#
_entry.id   AF-A0A1A8CIS1-F1
#
_cell.length_a   1.000
_cell.length_b   1.000
_cell.length_c   1.000
_cell.angle_alpha   90.00
_cell.angle_beta   90.00
_cell.angle_gamma   90.00
#
_symmetry.space_group_name_H-M   'P 1'
#
loop_
_entity.id
_entity.type
_entity.pdbx_description
1 polymer ?
#
loop_
_entity_poly.entity_id
_entity_poly.type
_entity_poly.pdbx_seq_one_letter_code
_entity_poly.pdbx_strand_id
1 'polypeptide(L)'
;RKLYSDENGNLLKTGEIVKFEKLANTLEIIAKNGADSFYSGKIAKDLIRDVQEAGGKLTLEDLASYNVTVTDAWIVPIGEYQMYTPPPPAGGFLLSLILNIMTGFQMKSPPRSDD
;
A
#
# COMPACT_ATOMS: atom_id res chain seq x y z
N ARG A 1 7.57 -18.91 5.44
CA ARG A 1 7.56 -20.09 4.54
C ARG A 1 6.32 -20.97 4.76
N LYS A 2 6.03 -21.38 6.00
CA LYS A 2 4.92 -22.28 6.36
C LYS A 2 3.53 -21.92 5.77
N LEU A 3 3.17 -20.64 5.69
CA LEU A 3 1.89 -20.20 5.13
C LEU A 3 1.69 -20.57 3.64
N TYR A 4 2.79 -20.61 2.88
CA TYR A 4 2.79 -20.88 1.44
C TYR A 4 3.22 -22.31 1.13
N SER A 5 3.13 -23.20 2.10
CA SER A 5 3.51 -24.61 1.97
C SER A 5 2.36 -25.54 2.30
N ASP A 6 2.28 -26.67 1.60
CA ASP A 6 1.38 -27.78 1.93
C ASP A 6 1.84 -28.52 3.20
N GLU A 7 1.09 -29.55 3.62
CA GLU A 7 1.41 -30.39 4.78
C GLU A 7 2.74 -31.14 4.64
N ASN A 8 3.22 -31.33 3.41
CA ASN A 8 4.47 -32.02 3.08
C ASN A 8 5.66 -31.04 2.96
N GLY A 9 5.43 -29.73 3.13
CA GLY A 9 6.45 -28.69 3.01
C GLY A 9 6.73 -28.23 1.57
N ASN A 10 5.98 -28.70 0.58
CA ASN A 10 6.08 -28.22 -0.81
C ASN A 10 5.41 -26.85 -0.92
N LEU A 11 5.91 -26.01 -1.82
CA LEU A 11 5.24 -24.74 -2.12
C LEU A 11 3.89 -24.98 -2.80
N LEU A 12 2.89 -24.19 -2.39
CA LEU A 12 1.57 -24.23 -3.00
C LEU A 12 1.64 -23.85 -4.49
N LYS A 13 0.78 -24.47 -5.29
CA LYS A 13 0.67 -24.30 -6.73
C LYS A 13 -0.52 -23.40 -7.09
N THR A 14 -0.51 -22.90 -8.33
CA THR A 14 -1.64 -22.17 -8.89
C THR A 14 -2.93 -22.97 -8.78
N GLY A 15 -3.97 -22.33 -8.24
CA GLY A 15 -5.28 -22.95 -8.00
C GLY A 15 -5.45 -23.51 -6.58
N GLU A 16 -4.39 -23.62 -5.78
CA GLU A 16 -4.48 -24.02 -4.37
C GLU A 16 -4.83 -22.84 -3.45
N ILE A 17 -5.46 -23.14 -2.31
CA ILE A 17 -5.99 -22.13 -1.39
C ILE A 17 -4.95 -21.79 -0.32
N VAL A 18 -4.67 -20.50 -0.15
CA VAL A 18 -3.90 -19.96 0.98
C VAL A 18 -4.87 -19.39 2.03
N LYS A 19 -4.77 -19.85 3.28
CA LYS A 19 -5.63 -19.36 4.39
C LYS A 19 -4.84 -18.50 5.36
N PHE A 20 -5.20 -17.21 5.46
CA PHE A 20 -4.54 -16.25 6.34
C PHE A 20 -5.23 -16.11 7.70
N GLU A 21 -5.36 -17.19 8.48
CA GLU A 21 -6.15 -17.19 9.74
C GLU A 21 -5.67 -16.15 10.76
N LYS A 22 -4.36 -15.97 10.92
CA LYS A 22 -3.80 -14.94 11.81
C LYS A 22 -4.17 -13.52 11.36
N LEU A 23 -4.12 -13.25 10.06
CA LEU A 23 -4.51 -11.96 9.51
C LEU A 23 -6.02 -11.74 9.67
N ALA A 24 -6.84 -12.77 9.46
CA ALA A 24 -8.27 -12.71 9.66
C ALA A 24 -8.61 -12.30 11.11
N ASN A 25 -7.95 -12.91 12.09
CA ASN A 25 -8.12 -12.54 13.50
C ASN A 25 -7.70 -11.09 13.77
N THR A 26 -6.58 -10.63 13.19
CA THR A 26 -6.14 -9.22 13.31
C THR A 26 -7.19 -8.27 12.73
N LEU A 27 -7.72 -8.56 11.55
CA LEU A 27 -8.76 -7.75 10.91
C LEU A 27 -10.08 -7.77 11.68
N GLU A 28 -10.44 -8.88 12.31
CA GLU A 28 -11.62 -8.98 13.17
C GLU A 28 -11.50 -8.09 14.41
N ILE A 29 -10.32 -8.05 15.04
CA ILE A 29 -10.05 -7.15 16.17
C ILE A 29 -10.19 -5.69 15.74
N ILE A 30 -9.61 -5.31 14.59
CA ILE A 30 -9.71 -3.94 14.05
C ILE A 30 -11.17 -3.60 13.72
N ALA A 31 -11.92 -4.52 13.12
CA ALA A 31 -13.33 -4.32 12.80
C ALA A 31 -14.18 -4.08 14.05
N LYS A 32 -13.88 -4.77 15.16
CA LYS A 32 -14.61 -4.64 16.44
C LYS A 32 -14.22 -3.40 17.23
N ASN A 33 -12.95 -3.01 17.20
CA ASN A 33 -12.38 -2.03 18.14
C ASN A 33 -11.87 -0.75 17.46
N GLY A 34 -11.96 -0.64 16.13
CA GLY A 34 -11.47 0.50 15.37
C GLY A 34 -9.99 0.45 14.99
N ALA A 35 -9.57 1.38 14.14
CA ALA A 35 -8.21 1.45 13.58
C ALA A 35 -7.11 1.63 14.64
N ASP A 36 -7.40 2.36 15.73
CA ASP A 36 -6.46 2.62 16.83
C ASP A 36 -5.95 1.34 17.50
N SER A 37 -6.69 0.24 17.37
CA SER A 37 -6.28 -1.08 17.87
C SER A 37 -5.06 -1.66 17.15
N PHE A 38 -4.73 -1.15 15.96
CA PHE A 38 -3.51 -1.53 15.24
C PHE A 38 -2.27 -0.85 15.84
N TYR A 39 -2.41 0.43 16.17
CA TYR A 39 -1.32 1.29 16.66
C TYR A 39 -1.05 1.13 18.16
N SER A 40 -1.98 0.51 18.89
CA SER A 40 -1.90 0.30 20.32
C SER A 40 -2.28 -1.13 20.73
N GLY A 41 -2.25 -1.42 22.04
CA GLY A 41 -2.77 -2.68 22.56
C GLY A 41 -2.02 -3.93 22.09
N LYS A 42 -2.76 -5.02 21.85
CA LYS A 42 -2.19 -6.34 21.58
C LYS A 42 -1.54 -6.44 20.19
N ILE A 43 -2.19 -5.91 19.15
CA ILE A 43 -1.68 -5.98 17.77
C ILE A 43 -0.33 -5.25 17.67
N ALA A 44 -0.24 -4.04 18.22
CA ALA A 44 1.01 -3.28 18.25
C ALA A 44 2.13 -4.04 18.98
N LYS A 45 1.85 -4.62 20.16
CA LYS A 45 2.83 -5.39 20.94
C LYS A 45 3.35 -6.61 20.18
N ASP A 46 2.46 -7.37 19.55
CA ASP A 46 2.84 -8.53 18.75
C ASP A 46 3.67 -8.11 17.52
N LEU A 47 3.24 -7.05 16.82
CA LEU A 47 3.98 -6.52 15.67
C LEU A 47 5.39 -6.05 16.03
N ILE A 48 5.54 -5.26 17.10
CA ILE A 48 6.85 -4.76 17.54
C ILE A 48 7.77 -5.89 17.96
N ARG A 49 7.25 -6.89 18.69
CA ARG A 49 8.03 -8.09 19.02
C ARG A 49 8.53 -8.76 17.74
N ASP A 50 7.64 -9.06 16.80
CA ASP A 50 8.00 -9.77 15.57
C ASP A 50 9.01 -8.97 14.72
N VAL A 51 8.87 -7.64 14.66
CA VAL A 51 9.83 -6.75 13.96
C VAL A 51 11.20 -6.74 14.63
N GLN A 52 11.25 -6.66 15.96
CA GLN A 52 12.51 -6.65 16.72
C GLN A 52 13.21 -8.00 16.68
N GLU A 53 12.47 -9.10 16.75
CA GLU A 53 13.01 -10.46 16.56
C GLU A 53 13.64 -10.64 15.17
N ALA A 54 13.12 -9.95 14.16
CA ALA A 54 13.70 -9.91 12.81
C ALA A 54 14.87 -8.91 12.64
N GLY A 55 15.30 -8.23 13.72
CA GLY A 55 16.40 -7.25 13.71
C GLY A 55 15.98 -5.82 13.34
N GLY A 56 14.68 -5.54 13.27
CA GLY A 56 14.14 -4.20 13.10
C GLY A 56 14.26 -3.34 14.37
N LYS A 57 14.05 -2.03 14.22
CA LYS A 57 14.19 -1.04 15.31
C LYS A 57 12.89 -0.33 15.69
N LEU A 58 11.78 -0.70 15.06
CA LEU A 58 10.48 -0.09 15.34
C LEU A 58 10.11 -0.30 16.80
N THR A 59 9.53 0.71 17.42
CA THR A 59 9.10 0.71 18.81
C THR A 59 7.60 0.92 18.94
N LEU A 60 7.04 0.65 20.13
CA LEU A 60 5.64 0.97 20.43
C LEU A 60 5.38 2.47 20.37
N GLU A 61 6.37 3.29 20.72
CA GLU A 61 6.28 4.75 20.63
C GLU A 61 6.14 5.21 19.18
N ASP A 62 6.88 4.61 18.24
CA ASP A 62 6.78 4.91 16.81
C ASP A 62 5.38 4.62 16.26
N LEU A 63 4.75 3.52 16.70
CA LEU A 63 3.38 3.20 16.32
C LEU A 63 2.36 4.14 16.97
N ALA A 64 2.51 4.43 18.26
CA ALA A 64 1.57 5.26 19.02
C ALA A 64 1.62 6.74 18.59
N SER A 65 2.78 7.21 18.15
CA SER A 65 2.98 8.58 17.65
C SER A 65 2.65 8.75 16.17
N TYR A 66 2.35 7.66 15.46
CA TYR A 66 1.95 7.75 14.06
C TYR A 66 0.61 8.46 13.92
N ASN A 67 0.56 9.46 13.04
CA ASN A 67 -0.67 10.12 12.65
C ASN A 67 -0.76 10.22 11.13
N VAL A 68 -1.96 9.99 10.60
CA VAL A 68 -2.22 10.17 9.17
C VAL A 68 -2.33 11.66 8.84
N THR A 69 -1.58 12.10 7.84
CA THR A 69 -1.71 13.46 7.29
C THR A 69 -2.71 13.42 6.14
N VAL A 70 -3.87 14.06 6.33
CA VAL A 70 -4.84 14.27 5.25
C VAL A 70 -4.48 15.57 4.53
N THR A 71 -4.30 15.50 3.21
CA THR A 71 -3.89 16.64 2.39
C THR A 71 -4.72 16.67 1.11
N ASP A 72 -4.87 17.88 0.57
CA ASP A 72 -5.47 18.04 -0.75
C ASP A 72 -4.58 17.41 -1.83
N ALA A 73 -5.22 16.94 -2.89
CA ALA A 73 -4.49 16.46 -4.05
C ALA A 73 -3.74 17.61 -4.73
N TRP A 74 -2.56 17.30 -5.25
CA TRP A 74 -1.88 18.16 -6.20
C TRP A 74 -2.56 18.02 -7.57
N ILE A 75 -3.13 19.13 -8.02
CA ILE A 75 -3.84 19.24 -9.29
C ILE A 75 -2.89 19.73 -10.38
N VAL A 76 -2.81 18.99 -11.48
CA VAL A 76 -2.01 19.33 -12.65
C VAL A 76 -2.90 19.35 -13.90
N PRO A 77 -2.93 20.44 -14.68
CA PRO A 77 -3.64 20.47 -15.95
C PRO A 77 -2.88 19.64 -17.01
N ILE A 78 -3.59 18.77 -17.73
CA ILE A 78 -3.07 17.96 -18.84
C ILE A 78 -4.06 18.04 -20.01
N GLY A 79 -3.77 18.92 -20.97
CA GLY A 79 -4.72 19.26 -22.03
C GLY A 79 -6.04 19.78 -21.45
N GLU A 80 -7.15 19.16 -21.83
CA GLU A 80 -8.51 19.48 -21.35
C GLU A 80 -8.86 18.83 -19.99
N TYR A 81 -7.97 18.02 -19.42
CA TYR A 81 -8.21 17.28 -18.18
C TYR A 81 -7.43 17.85 -16.99
N GLN A 82 -7.91 17.54 -15.79
CA GLN A 82 -7.19 17.77 -14.54
C GLN A 82 -6.77 16.44 -13.93
N MET A 83 -5.47 16.29 -13.67
CA MET A 83 -4.92 15.13 -12.99
C MET A 83 -4.75 15.44 -11.50
N TYR A 84 -5.38 14.64 -10.65
CA TYR A 84 -5.28 14.73 -9.20
C TYR A 84 -4.28 13.68 -8.72
N THR A 85 -3.21 14.12 -8.05
CA THR A 85 -2.15 13.22 -7.56
C THR A 85 -1.82 13.52 -6.10
N PRO A 86 -1.33 12.54 -5.32
CA PRO A 86 -0.85 12.85 -3.98
C PRO A 86 0.38 13.78 -4.05
N PRO A 87 0.53 14.73 -3.12
CA PRO A 87 1.70 15.61 -3.06
C PRO A 87 2.99 14.81 -2.71
N PRO A 88 4.19 15.43 -2.80
CA PRO A 88 5.42 14.84 -2.30
C PRO A 88 5.24 14.33 -0.86
N PRO A 89 5.80 13.16 -0.51
CA PRO A 89 6.85 12.40 -1.22
C PRO A 89 6.35 11.48 -2.35
N ALA A 90 5.07 11.49 -2.71
CA ALA A 90 4.56 10.68 -3.81
C ALA A 90 5.07 11.18 -5.18
N GLY A 91 5.06 10.28 -6.18
CA GLY A 91 5.64 10.52 -7.51
C GLY A 91 4.77 11.32 -8.49
N GLY A 92 3.70 11.99 -8.04
CA GLY A 92 2.76 12.71 -8.93
C GLY A 92 3.43 13.80 -9.78
N PHE A 93 4.43 14.48 -9.20
CA PHE A 93 5.19 15.51 -9.91
C PHE A 93 6.01 14.94 -11.09
N LEU A 94 6.65 13.77 -10.92
CA LEU A 94 7.44 13.14 -11.99
C LEU A 94 6.55 12.78 -13.16
N LEU A 95 5.36 12.24 -12.89
CA LEU A 95 4.37 11.95 -13.92
C LEU A 95 3.95 13.22 -14.65
N SER A 96 3.67 14.31 -13.92
CA SER A 96 3.29 15.58 -14.54
C SER A 96 4.37 16.13 -15.48
N LEU A 97 5.65 16.05 -15.07
CA LEU A 97 6.77 16.47 -15.89
C LEU A 97 6.84 15.68 -17.19
N ILE A 98 6.74 14.34 -17.11
CA ILE A 98 6.77 13.46 -18.28
C ILE A 98 5.64 13.81 -19.24
N LEU A 99 4.40 13.95 -18.75
CA LEU A 99 3.24 14.25 -19.59
C LEU A 99 3.31 15.65 -20.22
N ASN A 100 3.82 16.64 -19.50
CA ASN A 100 4.03 17.98 -20.05
C ASN A 100 5.07 17.99 -21.17
N ILE A 101 6.17 17.25 -21.00
CA ILE A 101 7.16 17.06 -22.07
C ILE A 101 6.52 16.39 -23.28
N MET A 102 5.76 15.31 -23.07
CA MET A 102 5.08 14.56 -24.15
C MET A 102 4.05 15.42 -24.91
N THR A 103 3.39 16.36 -24.23
CA THR A 103 2.43 17.29 -24.85
C THR A 103 3.12 18.17 -25.91
N GLY A 104 4.37 18.58 -25.66
CA GLY A 104 5.17 19.35 -26.62
C GLY A 104 5.49 18.60 -27.91
N PHE A 105 5.44 17.27 -27.91
CA PHE A 105 5.71 16.43 -29.09
C PHE A 105 4.48 16.21 -29.98
N GLN A 106 3.32 16.82 -29.68
CA GLN A 106 2.06 16.66 -30.42
C GLN A 106 1.81 15.20 -30.80
N MET A 107 1.81 14.30 -29.81
CA MET A 107 1.69 12.86 -30.05
C MET A 107 0.40 12.56 -30.85
N LYS A 108 0.56 12.39 -32.16
CA LYS A 108 -0.49 11.92 -33.06
C LYS A 108 -0.44 10.40 -33.07
N SER A 109 -1.04 9.79 -32.06
CA SER A 109 -1.42 8.39 -32.18
C SER A 109 -2.81 8.35 -32.80
N PRO A 110 -3.00 7.74 -33.99
CA PRO A 110 -4.36 7.40 -34.40
C PRO A 110 -4.98 6.51 -33.31
N PRO A 111 -6.30 6.60 -33.07
CA PRO A 111 -6.96 5.64 -32.18
C PRO A 111 -6.63 4.25 -32.68
N ARG A 112 -6.04 3.43 -31.82
CA ARG A 112 -5.78 2.03 -32.09
C ARG A 112 -7.15 1.38 -32.16
N SER A 113 -7.64 1.09 -33.36
CA SER A 113 -8.78 0.20 -33.55
C SER A 113 -8.31 -1.18 -33.14
N ASP A 114 -8.76 -1.65 -31.99
CA ASP A 114 -8.68 -3.06 -31.64
C ASP A 114 -9.75 -3.77 -32.46
N ASP A 115 -9.38 -4.17 -33.69
CA ASP A 115 -10.03 -5.27 -34.43
C ASP A 115 -9.39 -6.60 -34.00
#